data_AF-E3CBM7-F1
#
_entry.id   AF-E3CBM7-F1
#
_cell.length_a   1.000
_cell.length_b   1.000
_cell.length_c   1.000
_cell.angle_alpha   90.00
_cell.angle_beta   90.00
_cell.angle_gamma   90.00
#
_symmetry.space_group_name_H-M   'P 1'
#
loop_
_entity.id
_entity.type
_entity.pdbx_description
1 polymer ?
#
loop_
_entity_poly.entity_id
_entity_poly.type
_entity_poly.pdbx_seq_one_letter_code
_entity_poly.pdbx_strand_id
1 'polypeptide(L)'
;MLKRLWLILGPVFCALLMVAALLFFYPINHKHNYTEEKKAAVSLNAEGFKSRTKKQEALSDPQHRFVPYFGSSEWLRFDVVHPAVLAEKYDRNYRPYFLGERGAASLNQYFGMQQILPELKDNTAVYVVSPQWFTKKGYDSSAFQQFFNSDQLNSFIANHQQDAASQYAAKRLLQQYPNVAFQSVVTNISQGKKISRFDQSLNQLVSHLVQREDALFSNLATRTNGNYDKKVKKRLQDLPDQFSYEKLEEIATAEAKVKTNNNDLGISNHFYNTRLKMKLKKLKGFQKNEFYVQSPEYNDLQLVLNQFAKSRTNVIFVIPPVNAKWMKYTGLSQDMYEQAVQKIRYQLESQGFTNIADFSKDGDQPYFMEDTIHMGWNGWLAFDKAVNPFVTKAEKAPTYHLNDRFFSKDWAQYKGTPDEFK
;
A
#
# COMPACT_ATOMS: atom_id res chain seq x y z
N MET A 1 21.27 -22.21 -48.17
CA MET A 1 20.24 -22.19 -47.11
C MET A 1 20.37 -20.98 -46.18
N LEU A 2 21.57 -20.65 -45.65
CA LEU A 2 21.77 -19.49 -44.75
C LEU A 2 21.28 -18.14 -45.30
N LYS A 3 21.51 -17.82 -46.59
CA LYS A 3 21.03 -16.57 -47.20
C LYS A 3 19.49 -16.44 -47.20
N ARG A 4 18.77 -17.54 -47.48
CA ARG A 4 17.29 -17.55 -47.43
C ARG A 4 16.80 -17.47 -45.98
N LEU A 5 17.48 -18.13 -45.04
CA LEU A 5 17.15 -18.05 -43.62
C LEU A 5 17.35 -16.62 -43.06
N TRP A 6 18.41 -15.93 -43.47
CA TRP A 6 18.67 -14.54 -43.09
C TRP A 6 17.70 -13.55 -43.72
N LEU A 7 17.21 -13.77 -44.94
CA LEU A 7 16.15 -12.92 -45.52
C LEU A 7 14.81 -13.06 -44.79
N ILE A 8 14.57 -14.20 -44.12
CA ILE A 8 13.34 -14.45 -43.34
C ILE A 8 13.51 -14.00 -41.89
N LEU A 9 14.61 -14.37 -41.24
CA LEU A 9 14.85 -14.14 -39.80
C LEU A 9 15.70 -12.90 -39.51
N GLY A 10 16.48 -12.42 -40.48
CA GLY A 10 17.32 -11.22 -40.35
C GLY A 10 16.51 -9.97 -40.00
N PRO A 11 15.37 -9.68 -40.65
CA PRO A 11 14.51 -8.57 -40.24
C PRO A 11 14.01 -8.70 -38.80
N VAL A 12 13.66 -9.91 -38.34
CA VAL A 12 13.23 -10.17 -36.96
C VAL A 12 14.37 -9.94 -35.97
N PHE A 13 15.57 -10.41 -36.29
CA PHE A 13 16.77 -10.19 -35.47
C PHE A 13 17.14 -8.71 -35.40
N CYS A 14 17.11 -8.00 -36.53
CA CYS A 14 17.31 -6.55 -36.57
C CYS A 14 16.26 -5.82 -35.74
N ALA A 15 14.99 -6.20 -35.82
CA ALA A 15 13.93 -5.60 -35.00
C ALA A 15 14.16 -5.83 -33.51
N LEU A 16 14.54 -7.04 -33.09
CA LEU A 16 14.88 -7.35 -31.69
C LEU A 16 16.07 -6.52 -31.21
N LEU A 17 17.12 -6.39 -32.03
CA LEU A 17 18.28 -5.54 -31.72
C LEU A 17 17.89 -4.07 -31.60
N MET A 18 17.03 -3.56 -32.49
CA MET A 18 16.55 -2.18 -32.40
C MET A 18 15.73 -1.93 -31.14
N VAL A 19 14.86 -2.87 -30.74
CA VAL A 19 14.09 -2.76 -29.49
C VAL A 19 15.03 -2.82 -28.28
N ALA A 20 15.98 -3.76 -28.27
CA ALA A 20 16.98 -3.85 -27.21
C ALA A 20 17.83 -2.57 -27.11
N ALA A 21 18.26 -2.03 -28.26
CA ALA A 21 18.98 -0.76 -28.32
C ALA A 21 18.11 0.41 -27.83
N LEU A 22 16.84 0.48 -28.24
CA LEU A 22 15.91 1.50 -27.77
C LEU A 22 15.78 1.46 -26.24
N LEU A 23 15.52 0.29 -25.66
CA LEU A 23 15.43 0.11 -24.21
C LEU A 23 16.76 0.39 -23.52
N PHE A 24 17.89 0.06 -24.14
CA PHE A 24 19.23 0.31 -23.58
C PHE A 24 19.68 1.77 -23.70
N PHE A 25 19.13 2.56 -24.61
CA PHE A 25 19.50 3.98 -24.78
C PHE A 25 18.40 4.94 -24.34
N TYR A 26 17.24 4.44 -23.89
CA TYR A 26 16.17 5.29 -23.39
C TYR A 26 16.63 6.06 -22.13
N PRO A 27 16.46 7.39 -22.08
CA PRO A 27 16.88 8.19 -20.93
C PRO A 27 15.97 7.96 -19.73
N ILE A 28 16.57 7.73 -18.56
CA ILE A 28 15.87 7.77 -17.27
C ILE A 28 15.97 9.22 -16.75
N ASN A 29 15.23 10.12 -17.37
CA ASN A 29 15.15 11.50 -16.90
C ASN A 29 13.79 11.71 -16.24
N HIS A 30 13.78 11.89 -14.92
CA HIS A 30 12.58 12.28 -14.19
C HIS A 30 12.23 13.70 -14.59
N LYS A 31 11.14 13.86 -15.35
CA LYS A 31 10.60 15.16 -15.69
C LYS A 31 9.45 15.44 -14.74
N HIS A 32 9.61 16.46 -13.91
CA HIS A 32 8.53 16.87 -13.01
C HIS A 32 7.43 17.57 -13.79
N ASN A 33 6.21 17.10 -13.60
CA ASN A 33 5.00 17.72 -14.13
C ASN A 33 3.89 17.54 -13.11
N TYR A 34 3.61 18.61 -12.38
CA TYR A 34 2.67 18.57 -11.27
C TYR A 34 1.29 18.04 -11.63
N THR A 35 0.80 18.30 -12.86
CA THR A 35 -0.49 17.78 -13.30
C THR A 35 -0.46 16.26 -13.49
N GLU A 36 0.60 15.74 -14.10
CA GLU A 36 0.75 14.29 -14.30
C GLU A 36 1.06 13.55 -13.00
N GLU A 37 1.82 14.16 -12.10
CA GLU A 37 2.10 13.62 -10.76
C GLU A 37 0.83 13.55 -9.92
N LYS A 38 -0.02 14.60 -9.94
CA LYS A 38 -1.35 14.56 -9.28
C LYS A 38 -2.23 13.45 -9.82
N LYS A 39 -2.20 13.18 -11.13
CA LYS A 39 -2.92 12.05 -11.73
C LYS A 39 -2.35 10.71 -11.28
N ALA A 40 -1.02 10.58 -11.26
CA ALA A 40 -0.34 9.36 -10.81
C ALA A 40 -0.63 9.07 -9.32
N ALA A 41 -0.62 10.10 -8.48
CA ALA A 41 -0.84 10.05 -7.04
C ALA A 41 -2.22 9.48 -6.64
N VAL A 42 -3.23 9.62 -7.50
CA VAL A 42 -4.58 9.08 -7.30
C VAL A 42 -4.97 8.03 -8.33
N SER A 43 -3.97 7.48 -9.05
CA SER A 43 -4.22 6.48 -10.10
C SER A 43 -4.87 5.23 -9.51
N LEU A 44 -4.28 4.63 -8.47
CA LEU A 44 -4.83 3.43 -7.81
C LEU A 44 -5.15 2.36 -8.85
N ASN A 45 -4.09 1.83 -9.45
CA ASN A 45 -4.12 0.66 -10.32
C ASN A 45 -2.80 -0.11 -10.16
N ALA A 46 -2.77 -1.36 -10.66
CA ALA A 46 -1.61 -2.23 -10.48
C ALA A 46 -0.35 -1.67 -11.16
N GLU A 47 -0.50 -1.03 -12.32
CA GLU A 47 0.61 -0.44 -13.06
C GLU A 47 1.24 0.73 -12.31
N GLY A 48 0.43 1.65 -11.79
CA GLY A 48 0.88 2.79 -10.98
C GLY A 48 1.52 2.36 -9.66
N PHE A 49 0.99 1.31 -9.02
CA PHE A 49 1.58 0.72 -7.82
C PHE A 49 3.00 0.18 -8.06
N LYS A 50 3.18 -0.52 -9.20
CA LYS A 50 4.44 -1.18 -9.59
C LYS A 50 5.47 -0.24 -10.22
N SER A 51 5.04 0.87 -10.79
CA SER A 51 5.91 1.78 -11.54
C SER A 51 6.86 2.57 -10.63
N ARG A 52 8.17 2.40 -10.81
CA ARG A 52 9.19 3.19 -10.11
C ARG A 52 9.14 4.64 -10.58
N THR A 53 9.13 4.83 -11.89
CA THR A 53 9.21 6.14 -12.55
C THR A 53 8.15 7.09 -12.01
N LYS A 54 6.89 6.63 -11.94
CA LYS A 54 5.79 7.48 -11.45
C LYS A 54 5.87 7.83 -9.98
N LYS A 55 6.32 6.88 -9.16
CA LYS A 55 6.53 7.13 -7.73
C LYS A 55 7.67 8.13 -7.53
N GLN A 56 8.80 7.94 -8.22
CA GLN A 56 9.96 8.83 -8.10
C GLN A 56 9.67 10.23 -8.66
N GLU A 57 9.02 10.36 -9.82
CA GLU A 57 8.62 11.65 -10.39
C GLU A 57 7.85 12.51 -9.39
N ALA A 58 6.85 11.94 -8.70
CA ALA A 58 6.06 12.67 -7.73
C ALA A 58 6.77 12.85 -6.37
N LEU A 59 7.31 11.77 -5.80
CA LEU A 59 7.87 11.80 -4.44
C LEU A 59 9.22 12.54 -4.35
N SER A 60 9.86 12.84 -5.48
CA SER A 60 11.08 13.65 -5.54
C SER A 60 10.90 15.04 -6.17
N ASP A 61 9.66 15.48 -6.44
CA ASP A 61 9.41 16.84 -6.94
C ASP A 61 9.89 17.89 -5.91
N PRO A 62 10.87 18.75 -6.26
CA PRO A 62 11.41 19.74 -5.34
C PRO A 62 10.46 20.92 -5.08
N GLN A 63 9.44 21.13 -5.90
CA GLN A 63 8.47 22.22 -5.81
C GLN A 63 7.17 21.80 -5.13
N HIS A 64 6.73 20.55 -5.33
CA HIS A 64 5.47 20.05 -4.80
C HIS A 64 5.68 18.82 -3.94
N ARG A 65 5.33 18.91 -2.67
CA ARG A 65 5.51 17.81 -1.73
C ARG A 65 4.44 16.74 -1.90
N PHE A 66 4.81 15.58 -2.41
CA PHE A 66 3.98 14.38 -2.33
C PHE A 66 4.37 13.51 -1.13
N VAL A 67 3.38 12.94 -0.47
CA VAL A 67 3.57 12.11 0.73
C VAL A 67 3.06 10.70 0.43
N PRO A 68 3.84 9.64 0.66
CA PRO A 68 3.40 8.28 0.40
C PRO A 68 2.35 7.84 1.43
N TYR A 69 1.19 7.41 0.93
CA TYR A 69 0.07 6.88 1.72
C TYR A 69 -0.08 5.40 1.40
N PHE A 70 0.54 4.55 2.22
CA PHE A 70 0.53 3.10 2.08
C PHE A 70 -0.77 2.51 2.62
N GLY A 71 -1.39 1.61 1.86
CA GLY A 71 -2.60 0.91 2.27
C GLY A 71 -3.01 -0.15 1.25
N SER A 72 -4.32 -0.38 1.12
CA SER A 72 -4.90 -1.35 0.21
C SER A 72 -6.05 -0.70 -0.59
N SER A 73 -7.26 -1.24 -0.53
CA SER A 73 -8.45 -0.71 -1.21
C SER A 73 -9.14 0.45 -0.48
N GLU A 74 -8.63 0.90 0.67
CA GLU A 74 -9.15 2.05 1.41
C GLU A 74 -9.19 3.29 0.50
N TRP A 75 -8.11 3.55 -0.23
CA TRP A 75 -7.96 4.72 -1.11
C TRP A 75 -8.93 4.73 -2.31
N LEU A 76 -9.55 3.60 -2.63
CA LEU A 76 -10.52 3.51 -3.73
C LEU A 76 -11.90 4.07 -3.33
N ARG A 77 -12.11 4.40 -2.05
CA ARG A 77 -13.36 4.92 -1.46
C ARG A 77 -13.40 6.44 -1.51
N PHE A 78 -13.50 6.95 -2.74
CA PHE A 78 -13.63 8.39 -2.98
C PHE A 78 -15.04 8.88 -2.66
N ASP A 79 -15.12 9.76 -1.66
CA ASP A 79 -16.27 10.60 -1.37
C ASP A 79 -15.86 12.09 -1.31
N VAL A 80 -16.81 12.95 -0.95
CA VAL A 80 -16.63 14.41 -0.93
C VAL A 80 -15.55 14.89 0.05
N VAL A 81 -15.18 14.11 1.06
CA VAL A 81 -14.18 14.47 2.09
C VAL A 81 -12.98 13.54 2.10
N HIS A 82 -12.77 12.79 1.01
CA HIS A 82 -11.60 11.93 0.85
C HIS A 82 -10.27 12.75 0.94
N PRO A 83 -9.17 12.20 1.49
CA PRO A 83 -7.93 12.97 1.73
C PRO A 83 -7.35 13.69 0.51
N ALA A 84 -7.45 13.10 -0.69
CA ALA A 84 -7.02 13.79 -1.92
C ALA A 84 -7.94 14.94 -2.36
N VAL A 85 -9.24 14.87 -2.05
CA VAL A 85 -10.19 15.96 -2.31
C VAL A 85 -9.90 17.12 -1.36
N LEU A 86 -9.72 16.84 -0.07
CA LEU A 86 -9.39 17.86 0.92
C LEU A 86 -8.05 18.53 0.64
N ALA A 87 -7.01 17.76 0.31
CA ALA A 87 -5.69 18.30 -0.01
C ALA A 87 -5.71 19.21 -1.25
N GLU A 88 -6.50 18.86 -2.27
CA GLU A 88 -6.64 19.66 -3.49
C GLU A 88 -7.54 20.90 -3.28
N LYS A 89 -8.68 20.76 -2.57
CA LYS A 89 -9.64 21.86 -2.34
C LYS A 89 -9.04 22.99 -1.51
N TYR A 90 -8.33 22.63 -0.45
CA TYR A 90 -7.80 23.58 0.52
C TYR A 90 -6.31 23.87 0.31
N ASP A 91 -5.80 23.58 -0.89
CA ASP A 91 -4.43 23.80 -1.33
C ASP A 91 -3.38 23.53 -0.24
N ARG A 92 -3.42 22.32 0.31
CA ARG A 92 -2.50 21.96 1.40
C ARG A 92 -1.06 21.99 0.91
N ASN A 93 -0.13 22.17 1.84
CA ASN A 93 1.32 22.12 1.54
C ASN A 93 1.84 20.70 1.21
N TYR A 94 0.94 19.75 0.92
CA TYR A 94 1.27 18.41 0.46
C TYR A 94 0.15 17.85 -0.43
N ARG A 95 0.46 16.77 -1.16
CA ARG A 95 -0.52 15.91 -1.84
C ARG A 95 -0.32 14.45 -1.43
N PRO A 96 -1.39 13.69 -1.09
CA PRO A 96 -1.27 12.25 -0.87
C PRO A 96 -0.90 11.53 -2.17
N TYR A 97 0.13 10.68 -2.13
CA TYR A 97 0.44 9.71 -3.19
C TYR A 97 0.04 8.32 -2.69
N PHE A 98 -1.10 7.82 -3.17
CA PHE A 98 -1.66 6.58 -2.66
C PHE A 98 -0.95 5.35 -3.25
N LEU A 99 -0.40 4.55 -2.35
CA LEU A 99 0.28 3.30 -2.62
C LEU A 99 -0.56 2.17 -2.01
N GLY A 100 -1.59 1.75 -2.74
CA GLY A 100 -2.46 0.68 -2.29
C GLY A 100 -3.44 0.26 -3.36
N GLU A 101 -3.77 -1.03 -3.35
CA GLU A 101 -4.81 -1.61 -4.20
C GLU A 101 -5.48 -2.77 -3.46
N ARG A 102 -6.61 -3.26 -4.01
CA ARG A 102 -7.34 -4.37 -3.41
C ARG A 102 -6.43 -5.58 -3.23
N GLY A 103 -6.23 -5.95 -1.98
CA GLY A 103 -5.45 -7.12 -1.61
C GLY A 103 -3.97 -6.84 -1.44
N ALA A 104 -3.45 -5.62 -1.61
CA ALA A 104 -2.09 -5.29 -1.19
C ALA A 104 -1.99 -5.24 0.36
N ALA A 105 -0.90 -5.75 0.92
CA ALA A 105 -0.60 -5.72 2.36
C ALA A 105 0.93 -5.56 2.56
N SER A 106 1.45 -5.86 3.75
CA SER A 106 2.80 -5.43 4.16
C SER A 106 3.91 -5.98 3.28
N LEU A 107 3.80 -7.22 2.80
CA LEU A 107 4.83 -7.81 1.93
C LEU A 107 4.93 -7.07 0.59
N ASN A 108 3.81 -6.72 -0.05
CA ASN A 108 3.81 -5.94 -1.29
C ASN A 108 4.33 -4.53 -1.05
N GLN A 109 3.94 -3.91 0.07
CA GLN A 109 4.44 -2.58 0.40
C GLN A 109 5.95 -2.59 0.60
N TYR A 110 6.49 -3.56 1.33
CA TYR A 110 7.93 -3.71 1.53
C TYR A 110 8.70 -3.81 0.21
N PHE A 111 8.25 -4.65 -0.73
CA PHE A 111 8.89 -4.75 -2.05
C PHE A 111 8.73 -3.47 -2.87
N GLY A 112 7.57 -2.81 -2.79
CA GLY A 112 7.32 -1.51 -3.42
C GLY A 112 8.21 -0.40 -2.88
N MET A 113 8.56 -0.43 -1.58
CA MET A 113 9.48 0.52 -0.94
C MET A 113 10.90 0.40 -1.49
N GLN A 114 11.34 -0.80 -1.91
CA GLN A 114 12.70 -1.00 -2.45
C GLN A 114 12.98 -0.16 -3.70
N GLN A 115 11.92 0.26 -4.40
CA GLN A 115 12.03 1.14 -5.57
C GLN A 115 12.21 2.62 -5.21
N ILE A 116 11.91 3.02 -3.96
CA ILE A 116 11.81 4.42 -3.53
C ILE A 116 12.51 4.71 -2.20
N LEU A 117 13.58 3.97 -1.88
CA LEU A 117 14.30 4.15 -0.62
C LEU A 117 14.84 5.57 -0.40
N PRO A 118 15.42 6.25 -1.42
CA PRO A 118 15.84 7.65 -1.28
C PRO A 118 14.69 8.59 -0.91
N GLU A 119 13.52 8.40 -1.50
CA GLU A 119 12.33 9.24 -1.29
C GLU A 119 11.67 9.00 0.07
N LEU A 120 11.86 7.81 0.66
CA LEU A 120 11.41 7.52 2.03
C LEU A 120 12.38 8.02 3.11
N LYS A 121 13.64 8.25 2.75
CA LYS A 121 14.69 8.57 3.70
C LYS A 121 14.45 9.94 4.34
N ASP A 122 14.45 9.98 5.67
CA ASP A 122 14.26 11.22 6.46
C ASP A 122 12.93 11.96 6.16
N ASN A 123 11.94 11.26 5.58
CA ASN A 123 10.66 11.82 5.15
C ASN A 123 9.47 11.29 5.97
N THR A 124 8.28 11.81 5.68
CA THR A 124 7.02 11.42 6.34
C THR A 124 6.24 10.39 5.50
N ALA A 125 5.55 9.45 6.15
CA ALA A 125 4.63 8.51 5.49
C ALA A 125 3.34 8.30 6.31
N VAL A 126 2.29 7.86 5.63
CA VAL A 126 1.07 7.34 6.24
C VAL A 126 0.96 5.86 5.93
N TYR A 127 0.66 5.01 6.91
CA TYR A 127 0.54 3.57 6.70
C TYR A 127 -0.73 3.01 7.35
N VAL A 128 -1.68 2.53 6.55
CA VAL A 128 -2.85 1.81 7.05
C VAL A 128 -2.42 0.41 7.48
N VAL A 129 -2.86 -0.04 8.66
CA VAL A 129 -2.73 -1.43 9.13
C VAL A 129 -4.12 -1.96 9.41
N SER A 130 -4.70 -2.66 8.44
CA SER A 130 -6.03 -3.25 8.59
C SER A 130 -5.93 -4.61 9.29
N PRO A 131 -6.56 -4.82 10.47
CA PRO A 131 -6.56 -6.12 11.15
C PRO A 131 -7.06 -7.27 10.26
N GLN A 132 -7.89 -6.99 9.27
CA GLN A 132 -8.43 -7.93 8.30
C GLN A 132 -7.35 -8.57 7.40
N TRP A 133 -6.16 -7.98 7.31
CA TRP A 133 -5.01 -8.59 6.60
C TRP A 133 -4.41 -9.76 7.38
N PHE A 134 -4.59 -9.78 8.69
CA PHE A 134 -3.95 -10.72 9.62
C PHE A 134 -4.68 -12.06 9.70
N THR A 135 -5.14 -12.59 8.57
CA THR A 135 -5.77 -13.91 8.54
C THR A 135 -4.76 -15.02 8.84
N LYS A 136 -5.24 -16.18 9.30
CA LYS A 136 -4.37 -17.34 9.59
C LYS A 136 -3.52 -17.82 8.42
N LYS A 137 -4.07 -17.75 7.20
CA LYS A 137 -3.34 -18.11 5.97
C LYS A 137 -2.36 -17.01 5.55
N GLY A 138 -2.62 -15.78 5.99
CA GLY A 138 -1.91 -14.59 5.55
C GLY A 138 -2.29 -14.20 4.13
N TYR A 139 -1.33 -13.56 3.49
CA TYR A 139 -1.42 -12.95 2.19
C TYR A 139 -1.68 -13.95 1.03
N ASP A 140 -2.55 -13.59 0.08
CA ASP A 140 -2.90 -14.40 -1.10
C ASP A 140 -1.84 -14.30 -2.21
N SER A 141 -1.33 -15.43 -2.71
CA SER A 141 -0.24 -15.44 -3.69
C SER A 141 -0.62 -14.83 -5.05
N SER A 142 -1.90 -14.92 -5.46
CA SER A 142 -2.35 -14.33 -6.73
C SER A 142 -2.41 -12.81 -6.62
N ALA A 143 -2.89 -12.28 -5.49
CA ALA A 143 -2.81 -10.86 -5.19
C ALA A 143 -1.35 -10.38 -5.14
N PHE A 144 -0.43 -11.22 -4.64
CA PHE A 144 0.98 -10.84 -4.48
C PHE A 144 1.61 -10.58 -5.84
N GLN A 145 1.44 -11.55 -6.72
CA GLN A 145 1.99 -11.56 -8.06
C GLN A 145 1.39 -10.45 -8.93
N GLN A 146 0.15 -10.02 -8.67
CA GLN A 146 -0.46 -8.89 -9.38
C GLN A 146 0.30 -7.57 -9.17
N PHE A 147 0.82 -7.36 -7.95
CA PHE A 147 1.48 -6.11 -7.53
C PHE A 147 3.01 -6.22 -7.40
N PHE A 148 3.58 -7.38 -7.76
CA PHE A 148 5.01 -7.61 -7.80
C PHE A 148 5.56 -7.53 -9.24
N ASN A 149 6.75 -6.95 -9.44
CA ASN A 149 7.43 -6.95 -10.75
C ASN A 149 8.94 -7.18 -10.64
N SER A 150 9.58 -7.32 -11.80
CA SER A 150 11.03 -7.51 -11.92
C SER A 150 11.84 -6.35 -11.32
N ASP A 151 11.37 -5.10 -11.40
CA ASP A 151 12.10 -3.98 -10.79
C ASP A 151 12.13 -4.10 -9.27
N GLN A 152 10.99 -4.43 -8.64
CA GLN A 152 10.94 -4.69 -7.19
C GLN A 152 11.86 -5.84 -6.77
N LEU A 153 11.88 -6.94 -7.52
CA LEU A 153 12.82 -8.05 -7.31
C LEU A 153 14.27 -7.57 -7.35
N ASN A 154 14.65 -6.91 -8.44
CA ASN A 154 16.04 -6.51 -8.66
C ASN A 154 16.48 -5.44 -7.66
N SER A 155 15.55 -4.56 -7.25
CA SER A 155 15.75 -3.56 -6.21
C SER A 155 15.96 -4.22 -4.85
N PHE A 156 15.16 -5.24 -4.51
CA PHE A 156 15.37 -6.03 -3.30
C PHE A 156 16.76 -6.70 -3.32
N ILE A 157 17.14 -7.35 -4.42
CA ILE A 157 18.47 -7.97 -4.56
C ILE A 157 19.59 -6.92 -4.45
N ALA A 158 19.40 -5.71 -4.98
CA ALA A 158 20.39 -4.64 -4.89
C ALA A 158 20.52 -4.07 -3.47
N ASN A 159 19.41 -3.97 -2.74
CA ASN A 159 19.33 -3.31 -1.44
C ASN A 159 19.43 -4.27 -0.25
N HIS A 160 19.44 -5.59 -0.48
CA HIS A 160 19.49 -6.58 0.60
C HIS A 160 20.72 -6.38 1.49
N GLN A 161 20.55 -6.72 2.76
CA GLN A 161 21.61 -6.75 3.75
C GLN A 161 21.77 -8.17 4.29
N GLN A 162 22.86 -8.42 5.02
CA GLN A 162 23.08 -9.69 5.69
C GLN A 162 22.38 -9.68 7.06
N ASP A 163 21.04 -9.61 7.05
CA ASP A 163 20.22 -9.43 8.24
C ASP A 163 18.92 -10.27 8.23
N ALA A 164 18.21 -10.29 9.37
CA ALA A 164 17.00 -11.07 9.55
C ALA A 164 15.87 -10.64 8.58
N ALA A 165 15.73 -9.34 8.34
CA ALA A 165 14.72 -8.80 7.44
C ALA A 165 14.91 -9.29 6.00
N SER A 166 16.14 -9.23 5.46
CA SER A 166 16.41 -9.70 4.09
C SER A 166 16.22 -11.21 3.95
N GLN A 167 16.66 -11.98 4.95
CA GLN A 167 16.42 -13.43 4.99
C GLN A 167 14.93 -13.76 5.02
N TYR A 168 14.16 -13.07 5.87
CA TYR A 168 12.72 -13.28 5.98
C TYR A 168 11.99 -12.90 4.68
N ALA A 169 12.27 -11.72 4.12
CA ALA A 169 11.69 -11.27 2.85
C ALA A 169 11.98 -12.27 1.71
N ALA A 170 13.20 -12.79 1.61
CA ALA A 170 13.55 -13.79 0.61
C ALA A 170 12.80 -15.12 0.81
N LYS A 171 12.63 -15.59 2.05
CA LYS A 171 11.81 -16.78 2.35
C LYS A 171 10.36 -16.57 1.92
N ARG A 172 9.80 -15.40 2.22
CA ARG A 172 8.42 -15.04 1.86
C ARG A 172 8.24 -14.92 0.37
N LEU A 173 9.19 -14.31 -0.34
CA LEU A 173 9.17 -14.22 -1.80
C LEU A 173 9.13 -15.60 -2.46
N LEU A 174 9.98 -16.53 -2.02
CA LEU A 174 9.99 -17.91 -2.53
C LEU A 174 8.70 -18.67 -2.22
N GLN A 175 8.01 -18.34 -1.12
CA GLN A 175 6.71 -18.93 -0.80
C GLN A 175 5.59 -18.38 -1.69
N GLN A 176 5.56 -17.06 -1.94
CA GLN A 176 4.51 -16.41 -2.72
C GLN A 176 4.72 -16.53 -4.23
N TYR A 177 5.99 -16.68 -4.66
CA TYR A 177 6.37 -16.81 -6.05
C TYR A 177 7.53 -17.82 -6.21
N PRO A 178 7.27 -19.14 -6.13
CA PRO A 178 8.31 -20.17 -6.17
C PRO A 178 9.20 -20.17 -7.42
N ASN A 179 8.64 -19.75 -8.56
CA ASN A 179 9.31 -19.68 -9.87
C ASN A 179 9.75 -18.26 -10.21
N VAL A 180 10.04 -17.41 -9.21
CA VAL A 180 10.53 -16.05 -9.42
C VAL A 180 11.87 -16.07 -10.18
N ALA A 181 12.10 -15.05 -11.01
CA ALA A 181 13.42 -14.84 -11.62
C ALA A 181 14.50 -14.73 -10.53
N PHE A 182 15.75 -15.03 -10.86
CA PHE A 182 16.86 -15.05 -9.89
C PHE A 182 16.61 -15.94 -8.65
N GLN A 183 15.79 -17.00 -8.77
CA GLN A 183 15.42 -17.88 -7.66
C GLN A 183 16.63 -18.38 -6.84
N SER A 184 17.75 -18.73 -7.48
CA SER A 184 18.98 -19.16 -6.81
C SER A 184 19.58 -18.06 -5.93
N VAL A 185 19.60 -16.82 -6.41
CA VAL A 185 20.06 -15.64 -5.67
C VAL A 185 19.14 -15.38 -4.47
N VAL A 186 17.82 -15.39 -4.68
CA VAL A 186 16.84 -15.24 -3.60
C VAL A 186 16.98 -16.38 -2.58
N THR A 187 17.26 -17.60 -3.04
CA THR A 187 17.51 -18.76 -2.17
C THR A 187 18.76 -18.54 -1.31
N ASN A 188 19.85 -18.03 -1.88
CA ASN A 188 21.06 -17.68 -1.14
C ASN A 188 20.78 -16.62 -0.07
N ILE A 189 20.05 -15.54 -0.42
CA ILE A 189 19.66 -14.51 0.54
C ILE A 189 18.81 -15.11 1.67
N SER A 190 17.85 -16.00 1.34
CA SER A 190 16.98 -16.64 2.34
C SER A 190 17.74 -17.53 3.34
N GLN A 191 18.91 -18.02 2.95
CA GLN A 191 19.82 -18.83 3.77
C GLN A 191 20.91 -18.01 4.46
N GLY A 192 20.90 -16.68 4.34
CA GLY A 192 21.94 -15.81 4.90
C GLY A 192 23.30 -15.96 4.20
N LYS A 193 23.32 -16.48 2.96
CA LYS A 193 24.54 -16.60 2.16
C LYS A 193 24.79 -15.30 1.41
N LYS A 194 26.07 -14.99 1.18
CA LYS A 194 26.48 -13.90 0.30
C LYS A 194 26.18 -14.28 -1.15
N ILE A 195 25.67 -13.32 -1.93
CA ILE A 195 25.48 -13.47 -3.37
C ILE A 195 26.82 -13.24 -4.10
N SER A 196 27.02 -13.88 -5.25
CA SER A 196 28.28 -13.76 -5.98
C SER A 196 28.43 -12.38 -6.64
N ARG A 197 29.66 -11.97 -6.97
CA ARG A 197 29.90 -10.75 -7.74
C ARG A 197 29.24 -10.80 -9.12
N PHE A 198 29.22 -11.99 -9.75
CA PHE A 198 28.54 -12.19 -11.02
C PHE A 198 27.04 -11.94 -10.90
N ASP A 199 26.38 -12.49 -9.88
CA ASP A 199 24.96 -12.26 -9.64
C ASP A 199 24.65 -10.78 -9.37
N GLN A 200 25.53 -10.09 -8.62
CA GLN A 200 25.41 -8.65 -8.39
C GLN A 200 25.49 -7.85 -9.69
N SER A 201 26.50 -8.12 -10.53
CA SER A 201 26.65 -7.45 -11.82
C SER A 201 25.50 -7.76 -12.78
N LEU A 202 25.03 -9.01 -12.82
CA LEU A 202 23.87 -9.40 -13.62
C LEU A 202 22.60 -8.69 -13.13
N ASN A 203 22.36 -8.64 -11.82
CA ASN A 203 21.23 -7.91 -11.24
C ASN A 203 21.29 -6.41 -11.58
N GLN A 204 22.48 -5.79 -11.51
CA GLN A 204 22.65 -4.39 -11.91
C GLN A 204 22.30 -4.19 -13.38
N LEU A 205 22.79 -5.03 -14.28
CA LEU A 205 22.48 -4.95 -15.72
C LEU A 205 20.96 -5.04 -15.96
N VAL A 206 20.31 -6.04 -15.37
CA VAL A 206 18.85 -6.23 -15.52
C VAL A 206 18.08 -5.08 -14.89
N SER A 207 18.53 -4.54 -13.75
CA SER A 207 17.91 -3.36 -13.11
C SER A 207 17.84 -2.18 -14.06
N HIS A 208 18.95 -1.86 -14.74
CA HIS A 208 18.99 -0.74 -15.69
C HIS A 208 18.02 -0.94 -16.86
N LEU A 209 17.88 -2.17 -17.36
CA LEU A 209 16.94 -2.47 -18.45
C LEU A 209 15.48 -2.31 -18.00
N VAL A 210 15.11 -2.89 -16.87
CA VAL A 210 13.72 -2.85 -16.38
C VAL A 210 13.31 -1.44 -15.96
N GLN A 211 14.23 -0.64 -15.40
CA GLN A 211 13.95 0.76 -15.07
C GLN A 211 13.70 1.62 -16.32
N ARG A 212 14.44 1.37 -17.42
CA ARG A 212 14.20 2.05 -18.70
C ARG A 212 12.91 1.60 -19.38
N GLU A 213 12.58 0.32 -19.28
CA GLU A 213 11.29 -0.21 -19.72
C GLU A 213 10.15 0.51 -18.99
N ASP A 214 10.21 0.61 -17.66
CA ASP A 214 9.22 1.34 -16.88
C ASP A 214 9.18 2.84 -17.27
N ALA A 215 10.32 3.49 -17.46
CA ALA A 215 10.36 4.89 -17.90
C ALA A 215 9.68 5.10 -19.28
N LEU A 216 9.86 4.15 -20.21
CA LEU A 216 9.25 4.20 -21.53
C LEU A 216 7.73 3.95 -21.49
N PHE A 217 7.27 2.96 -20.72
CA PHE A 217 5.90 2.47 -20.79
C PHE A 217 4.97 3.00 -19.69
N SER A 218 5.49 3.52 -18.57
CA SER A 218 4.67 3.99 -17.45
C SER A 218 3.66 5.08 -17.84
N ASN A 219 4.02 5.95 -18.79
CA ASN A 219 3.14 6.99 -19.32
C ASN A 219 1.92 6.43 -20.09
N LEU A 220 2.04 5.26 -20.72
CA LEU A 220 0.89 4.64 -21.39
C LEU A 220 -0.14 4.13 -20.36
N ALA A 221 0.36 3.60 -19.24
CA ALA A 221 -0.48 3.06 -18.18
C ALA A 221 -1.21 4.15 -17.37
N THR A 222 -0.64 5.34 -17.23
CA THR A 222 -1.28 6.46 -16.50
C THR A 222 -2.27 7.26 -17.34
N ARG A 223 -2.10 7.33 -18.68
CA ARG A 223 -2.99 8.06 -19.59
C ARG A 223 -4.44 7.59 -19.60
N THR A 224 -4.70 6.34 -19.21
CA THR A 224 -6.04 5.77 -19.17
C THR A 224 -6.76 6.01 -17.84
N ASN A 225 -6.08 6.60 -16.85
CA ASN A 225 -6.62 6.78 -15.52
C ASN A 225 -7.32 8.14 -15.34
N GLY A 226 -8.64 8.11 -15.24
CA GLY A 226 -9.47 9.31 -15.04
C GLY A 226 -9.80 9.63 -13.59
N ASN A 227 -9.20 9.00 -12.58
CA ASN A 227 -9.58 9.18 -11.18
C ASN A 227 -9.42 10.63 -10.73
N TYR A 228 -8.32 11.31 -11.08
CA TYR A 228 -8.13 12.72 -10.71
C TYR A 228 -9.26 13.61 -11.21
N ASP A 229 -9.53 13.60 -12.52
CA ASP A 229 -10.57 14.45 -13.10
C ASP A 229 -11.98 14.04 -12.65
N LYS A 230 -12.26 12.73 -12.53
CA LYS A 230 -13.62 12.22 -12.26
C LYS A 230 -13.98 12.16 -10.78
N LYS A 231 -13.01 11.91 -9.89
CA LYS A 231 -13.24 11.64 -8.47
C LYS A 231 -12.63 12.69 -7.54
N VAL A 232 -11.61 13.44 -7.97
CA VAL A 232 -11.02 14.54 -7.18
C VAL A 232 -11.54 15.89 -7.66
N LYS A 233 -11.18 16.30 -8.89
CA LYS A 233 -11.46 17.65 -9.41
C LYS A 233 -12.96 17.99 -9.42
N LYS A 234 -13.81 17.03 -9.79
CA LYS A 234 -15.27 17.22 -9.79
C LYS A 234 -15.87 17.45 -8.40
N ARG A 235 -15.20 17.03 -7.33
CA ARG A 235 -15.70 17.15 -5.94
C ARG A 235 -15.34 18.47 -5.29
N LEU A 236 -14.42 19.24 -5.86
CA LEU A 236 -13.98 20.51 -5.28
C LEU A 236 -15.12 21.54 -5.20
N GLN A 237 -16.05 21.50 -6.14
CA GLN A 237 -17.24 22.37 -6.16
C GLN A 237 -18.30 21.99 -5.12
N ASP A 238 -18.23 20.76 -4.59
CA ASP A 238 -19.17 20.25 -3.58
C ASP A 238 -18.76 20.71 -2.16
N LEU A 239 -17.60 21.36 -2.03
CA LEU A 239 -16.99 21.78 -0.76
C LEU A 239 -16.96 23.30 -0.58
N PRO A 240 -17.08 23.81 0.66
CA PRO A 240 -16.99 25.24 0.95
C PRO A 240 -15.57 25.75 0.68
N ASP A 241 -15.44 27.04 0.36
CA ASP A 241 -14.13 27.64 0.11
C ASP A 241 -13.31 27.80 1.40
N GLN A 242 -13.97 28.07 2.53
CA GLN A 242 -13.35 28.14 3.85
C GLN A 242 -13.41 26.78 4.54
N PHE A 243 -12.26 26.32 5.05
CA PHE A 243 -12.16 25.05 5.77
C PHE A 243 -12.88 25.12 7.12
N SER A 244 -13.79 24.18 7.37
CA SER A 244 -14.41 23.96 8.69
C SER A 244 -14.81 22.49 8.82
N TYR A 245 -14.31 21.81 9.86
CA TYR A 245 -14.68 20.42 10.10
C TYR A 245 -16.18 20.24 10.31
N GLU A 246 -16.83 21.17 11.01
CA GLU A 246 -18.29 21.15 11.24
C GLU A 246 -19.03 21.19 9.90
N LYS A 247 -18.66 22.11 9.01
CA LYS A 247 -19.31 22.24 7.70
C LYS A 247 -19.06 21.03 6.80
N LEU A 248 -17.83 20.50 6.85
CA LEU A 248 -17.45 19.30 6.12
C LEU A 248 -18.24 18.08 6.61
N GLU A 249 -18.46 17.96 7.92
CA GLU A 249 -19.22 16.87 8.53
C GLU A 249 -20.71 16.92 8.13
N GLU A 250 -21.31 18.10 8.07
CA GLU A 250 -22.67 18.27 7.53
C GLU A 250 -22.78 17.76 6.09
N ILE A 251 -21.84 18.16 5.22
CA ILE A 251 -21.81 17.79 3.80
C ILE A 251 -21.58 16.29 3.64
N ALA A 252 -20.58 15.73 4.33
CA ALA A 252 -20.26 14.31 4.30
C ALA A 252 -21.44 13.46 4.79
N THR A 253 -22.06 13.85 5.90
CA THR A 253 -23.24 13.19 6.46
C THR A 253 -24.44 13.25 5.51
N ALA A 254 -24.68 14.38 4.86
CA ALA A 254 -25.77 14.53 3.89
C ALA A 254 -25.56 13.62 2.67
N GLU A 255 -24.34 13.57 2.13
CA GLU A 255 -24.00 12.66 1.02
C GLU A 255 -24.16 11.19 1.43
N ALA A 256 -23.66 10.82 2.62
CA ALA A 256 -23.74 9.47 3.14
C ALA A 256 -25.20 9.00 3.28
N LYS A 257 -26.08 9.82 3.86
CA LYS A 257 -27.53 9.53 3.97
C LYS A 257 -28.16 9.13 2.64
N VAL A 258 -27.85 9.86 1.57
CA VAL A 258 -28.36 9.55 0.22
C VAL A 258 -27.73 8.27 -0.32
N LYS A 259 -26.44 8.08 -0.08
CA LYS A 259 -25.68 6.94 -0.60
C LYS A 259 -25.83 5.64 0.20
N THR A 260 -26.50 5.64 1.35
CA THR A 260 -26.71 4.42 2.18
C THR A 260 -28.20 4.17 2.49
N ASN A 261 -29.12 4.62 1.65
CA ASN A 261 -30.57 4.57 1.92
C ASN A 261 -31.28 3.27 1.48
N ASN A 262 -30.57 2.27 0.94
CA ASN A 262 -31.19 1.04 0.43
C ASN A 262 -30.96 -0.22 1.29
N ASN A 263 -30.33 -0.06 2.45
CA ASN A 263 -30.05 -1.15 3.40
C ASN A 263 -29.87 -0.63 4.83
N ASP A 264 -30.18 -1.47 5.81
CA ASP A 264 -30.11 -1.09 7.23
C ASP A 264 -28.71 -1.26 7.85
N LEU A 265 -27.74 -1.75 7.07
CA LEU A 265 -26.36 -1.97 7.50
C LEU A 265 -25.50 -0.70 7.44
N GLY A 266 -26.02 0.39 6.86
CA GLY A 266 -25.25 1.63 6.67
C GLY A 266 -24.13 1.48 5.64
N ILE A 267 -24.28 0.55 4.69
CA ILE A 267 -23.29 0.28 3.64
C ILE A 267 -23.70 1.05 2.38
N SER A 268 -22.74 1.52 1.58
CA SER A 268 -23.04 2.23 0.35
C SER A 268 -23.95 1.43 -0.60
N ASN A 269 -24.91 2.10 -1.21
CA ASN A 269 -25.91 1.53 -2.10
C ASN A 269 -25.27 0.73 -3.23
N HIS A 270 -24.17 1.27 -3.78
CA HIS A 270 -23.40 0.61 -4.83
C HIS A 270 -22.76 -0.68 -4.34
N PHE A 271 -22.04 -0.65 -3.21
CA PHE A 271 -21.40 -1.84 -2.66
C PHE A 271 -22.42 -2.90 -2.26
N TYR A 272 -23.51 -2.50 -1.58
CA TYR A 272 -24.57 -3.40 -1.18
C TYR A 272 -25.19 -4.11 -2.38
N ASN A 273 -25.58 -3.38 -3.43
CA ASN A 273 -26.20 -3.97 -4.62
C ASN A 273 -25.25 -4.88 -5.40
N THR A 274 -23.97 -4.53 -5.50
CA THR A 274 -23.01 -5.25 -6.34
C THR A 274 -22.35 -6.43 -5.65
N ARG A 275 -22.14 -6.36 -4.32
CA ARG A 275 -21.36 -7.35 -3.56
C ARG A 275 -22.19 -8.16 -2.56
N LEU A 276 -23.25 -7.58 -1.99
CA LEU A 276 -23.91 -8.17 -0.81
C LEU A 276 -25.32 -8.69 -1.08
N LYS A 277 -26.18 -7.93 -1.78
CA LYS A 277 -27.62 -8.17 -1.92
C LYS A 277 -27.97 -9.61 -2.28
N MET A 278 -27.30 -10.18 -3.28
CA MET A 278 -27.56 -11.54 -3.77
C MET A 278 -27.03 -12.65 -2.86
N LYS A 279 -26.12 -12.34 -1.94
CA LYS A 279 -25.42 -13.30 -1.07
C LYS A 279 -25.73 -13.11 0.41
N LEU A 280 -26.52 -12.10 0.77
CA LEU A 280 -26.71 -11.66 2.15
C LEU A 280 -27.07 -12.81 3.10
N LYS A 281 -28.05 -13.65 2.72
CA LYS A 281 -28.45 -14.83 3.50
C LYS A 281 -27.28 -15.78 3.81
N LYS A 282 -26.36 -15.98 2.87
CA LYS A 282 -25.18 -16.84 3.03
C LYS A 282 -24.09 -16.21 3.90
N LEU A 283 -24.12 -14.88 4.06
CA LEU A 283 -23.15 -14.12 4.85
C LEU A 283 -23.57 -14.00 6.33
N LYS A 284 -24.78 -14.42 6.71
CA LYS A 284 -25.16 -14.43 8.12
C LYS A 284 -24.28 -15.42 8.89
N GLY A 285 -23.51 -14.94 9.87
CA GLY A 285 -22.64 -15.81 10.68
C GLY A 285 -21.39 -16.34 9.98
N PHE A 286 -21.02 -15.86 8.79
CA PHE A 286 -19.90 -16.43 8.02
C PHE A 286 -18.51 -16.20 8.67
N GLN A 287 -18.38 -15.19 9.53
CA GLN A 287 -17.11 -14.78 10.16
C GLN A 287 -16.96 -15.27 11.62
N LYS A 288 -17.85 -16.14 12.11
CA LYS A 288 -17.81 -16.64 13.49
C LYS A 288 -16.49 -17.30 13.90
N ASN A 289 -15.79 -17.89 12.92
CA ASN A 289 -14.53 -18.60 13.14
C ASN A 289 -13.33 -17.84 12.57
N GLU A 290 -13.54 -16.59 12.14
CA GLU A 290 -12.46 -15.74 11.65
C GLU A 290 -11.57 -15.33 12.82
N PHE A 291 -10.25 -15.27 12.59
CA PHE A 291 -9.28 -15.06 13.66
C PHE A 291 -8.05 -14.29 13.15
N TYR A 292 -7.76 -13.15 13.78
CA TYR A 292 -6.74 -12.19 13.36
C TYR A 292 -5.52 -12.09 14.29
N VAL A 293 -5.54 -12.78 15.43
CA VAL A 293 -4.44 -12.75 16.41
C VAL A 293 -3.25 -13.60 15.94
N GLN A 294 -3.48 -14.61 15.09
CA GLN A 294 -2.43 -15.48 14.56
C GLN A 294 -2.29 -15.30 13.04
N SER A 295 -1.16 -14.78 12.59
CA SER A 295 -0.93 -14.52 11.18
C SER A 295 0.55 -14.39 10.83
N PRO A 296 0.99 -14.87 9.65
CA PRO A 296 2.29 -14.45 9.11
C PRO A 296 2.35 -12.94 8.80
N GLU A 297 1.22 -12.25 8.67
CA GLU A 297 1.18 -10.80 8.39
C GLU A 297 1.84 -9.97 9.50
N TYR A 298 1.90 -10.46 10.75
CA TYR A 298 2.67 -9.80 11.82
C TYR A 298 4.18 -9.75 11.51
N ASN A 299 4.70 -10.81 10.89
CA ASN A 299 6.09 -10.84 10.46
C ASN A 299 6.29 -10.05 9.15
N ASP A 300 5.32 -10.08 8.22
CA ASP A 300 5.36 -9.26 7.01
C ASP A 300 5.29 -7.75 7.36
N LEU A 301 4.51 -7.36 8.37
CA LEU A 301 4.51 -5.99 8.94
C LEU A 301 5.89 -5.62 9.48
N GLN A 302 6.59 -6.55 10.13
CA GLN A 302 7.93 -6.29 10.65
C GLN A 302 8.92 -5.90 9.54
N LEU A 303 8.76 -6.40 8.30
CA LEU A 303 9.58 -5.95 7.17
C LEU A 303 9.42 -4.45 6.90
N VAL A 304 8.18 -3.96 6.95
CA VAL A 304 7.87 -2.53 6.78
C VAL A 304 8.45 -1.70 7.92
N LEU A 305 8.30 -2.15 9.17
CA LEU A 305 8.85 -1.45 10.33
C LEU A 305 10.38 -1.36 10.27
N ASN A 306 11.05 -2.47 9.94
CA ASN A 306 12.49 -2.48 9.70
C ASN A 306 12.88 -1.48 8.60
N GLN A 307 12.11 -1.40 7.51
CA GLN A 307 12.41 -0.47 6.42
C GLN A 307 12.22 0.99 6.83
N PHE A 308 11.13 1.34 7.51
CA PHE A 308 10.93 2.70 8.03
C PHE A 308 12.02 3.11 9.01
N ALA A 309 12.45 2.20 9.88
CA ALA A 309 13.54 2.48 10.81
C ALA A 309 14.88 2.72 10.09
N LYS A 310 15.23 1.88 9.10
CA LYS A 310 16.44 2.06 8.28
C LYS A 310 16.45 3.36 7.50
N SER A 311 15.28 3.73 6.95
CA SER A 311 15.11 4.98 6.21
C SER A 311 14.92 6.19 7.13
N ARG A 312 14.77 6.02 8.45
CA ARG A 312 14.39 7.08 9.41
C ARG A 312 13.13 7.83 8.96
N THR A 313 12.18 7.09 8.40
CA THR A 313 10.89 7.64 7.97
C THR A 313 10.03 7.90 9.21
N ASN A 314 9.46 9.10 9.35
CA ASN A 314 8.48 9.39 10.38
C ASN A 314 7.10 8.96 9.87
N VAL A 315 6.47 7.99 10.54
CA VAL A 315 5.25 7.36 10.03
C VAL A 315 4.12 7.51 11.05
N ILE A 316 2.91 7.79 10.54
CA ILE A 316 1.65 7.63 11.29
C ILE A 316 0.95 6.36 10.79
N PHE A 317 0.59 5.50 11.74
CA PHE A 317 -0.18 4.29 11.48
C PHE A 317 -1.67 4.56 11.65
N VAL A 318 -2.49 3.98 10.79
CA VAL A 318 -3.95 4.11 10.85
C VAL A 318 -4.56 2.72 10.98
N ILE A 319 -5.32 2.51 12.05
CA ILE A 319 -6.03 1.24 12.31
C ILE A 319 -7.53 1.49 12.11
N PRO A 320 -8.12 1.06 10.97
CA PRO A 320 -9.54 1.25 10.72
C PRO A 320 -10.41 0.29 11.54
N PRO A 321 -11.71 0.57 11.75
CA PRO A 321 -12.65 -0.39 12.31
C PRO A 321 -13.24 -1.31 11.23
N VAL A 322 -14.12 -2.22 11.66
CA VAL A 322 -15.13 -2.88 10.81
C VAL A 322 -16.47 -2.24 11.12
N ASN A 323 -17.35 -2.09 10.12
CA ASN A 323 -18.72 -1.62 10.35
C ASN A 323 -19.41 -2.51 11.40
N ALA A 324 -19.86 -1.93 12.52
CA ALA A 324 -20.37 -2.68 13.66
C ALA A 324 -21.65 -3.48 13.34
N LYS A 325 -22.53 -2.94 12.48
CA LYS A 325 -23.72 -3.66 12.03
C LYS A 325 -23.35 -4.86 11.17
N TRP A 326 -22.34 -4.70 10.32
CA TRP A 326 -21.80 -5.80 9.52
C TRP A 326 -21.14 -6.86 10.40
N MET A 327 -20.26 -6.47 11.32
CA MET A 327 -19.60 -7.35 12.29
C MET A 327 -20.62 -8.20 13.04
N LYS A 328 -21.69 -7.57 13.54
CA LYS A 328 -22.81 -8.27 14.20
C LYS A 328 -23.54 -9.25 13.27
N TYR A 329 -23.79 -8.85 12.02
CA TYR A 329 -24.50 -9.69 11.05
C TYR A 329 -23.72 -10.95 10.66
N THR A 330 -22.42 -10.80 10.45
CA THR A 330 -21.51 -11.88 10.05
C THR A 330 -21.00 -12.70 11.22
N GLY A 331 -21.19 -12.22 12.45
CA GLY A 331 -20.73 -12.86 13.67
C GLY A 331 -19.22 -12.76 13.88
N LEU A 332 -18.55 -11.78 13.27
CA LEU A 332 -17.15 -11.50 13.55
C LEU A 332 -17.02 -11.04 15.02
N SER A 333 -16.09 -11.62 15.76
CA SER A 333 -15.90 -11.30 17.18
C SER A 333 -15.22 -9.95 17.37
N GLN A 334 -15.87 -9.05 18.11
CA GLN A 334 -15.28 -7.76 18.51
C GLN A 334 -14.08 -7.96 19.44
N ASP A 335 -14.21 -8.83 20.45
CA ASP A 335 -13.11 -9.12 21.38
C ASP A 335 -11.85 -9.63 20.66
N MET A 336 -12.03 -10.53 19.67
CA MET A 336 -10.92 -11.03 18.86
C MET A 336 -10.30 -9.91 18.01
N TYR A 337 -11.12 -9.03 17.45
CA TYR A 337 -10.66 -7.87 16.68
C TYR A 337 -9.82 -6.93 17.56
N GLU A 338 -10.30 -6.61 18.76
CA GLU A 338 -9.59 -5.77 19.72
C GLU A 338 -8.28 -6.41 20.22
N GLN A 339 -8.24 -7.73 20.42
CA GLN A 339 -7.00 -8.46 20.72
C GLN A 339 -5.98 -8.35 19.58
N ALA A 340 -6.42 -8.45 18.32
CA ALA A 340 -5.54 -8.25 17.17
C ALA A 340 -5.00 -6.82 17.11
N VAL A 341 -5.85 -5.81 17.38
CA VAL A 341 -5.44 -4.41 17.47
C VAL A 341 -4.40 -4.20 18.58
N GLN A 342 -4.64 -4.72 19.79
CA GLN A 342 -3.68 -4.64 20.90
C GLN A 342 -2.33 -5.25 20.52
N LYS A 343 -2.35 -6.40 19.84
CA LYS A 343 -1.14 -7.07 19.37
C LYS A 343 -0.39 -6.26 18.31
N ILE A 344 -1.09 -5.68 17.35
CA ILE A 344 -0.52 -4.76 16.35
C ILE A 344 0.12 -3.56 17.05
N ARG A 345 -0.62 -2.88 17.93
CA ARG A 345 -0.16 -1.71 18.67
C ARG A 345 1.09 -2.01 19.48
N TYR A 346 1.12 -3.12 20.22
CA TYR A 346 2.31 -3.53 20.96
C TYR A 346 3.54 -3.64 20.04
N GLN A 347 3.40 -4.32 18.89
CA GLN A 347 4.50 -4.44 17.93
C GLN A 347 4.99 -3.08 17.42
N LEU A 348 4.10 -2.10 17.25
CA LEU A 348 4.46 -0.74 16.84
C LEU A 348 5.14 0.02 18.00
N GLU A 349 4.44 0.16 19.12
CA GLU A 349 4.80 1.00 20.25
C GLU A 349 6.07 0.51 20.95
N SER A 350 6.23 -0.82 21.12
CA SER A 350 7.43 -1.40 21.74
C SER A 350 8.71 -1.15 20.93
N GLN A 351 8.59 -0.71 19.67
CA GLN A 351 9.71 -0.39 18.78
C GLN A 351 9.87 1.11 18.52
N GLY A 352 9.07 1.96 19.19
CA GLY A 352 9.11 3.41 19.08
C GLY A 352 8.18 4.03 18.04
N PHE A 353 7.29 3.24 17.43
CA PHE A 353 6.27 3.75 16.49
C PHE A 353 5.00 4.15 17.25
N THR A 354 4.99 5.37 17.80
CA THR A 354 3.92 5.85 18.70
C THR A 354 2.86 6.72 18.03
N ASN A 355 3.06 7.15 16.79
CA ASN A 355 2.06 7.89 16.03
C ASN A 355 1.00 6.92 15.49
N ILE A 356 -0.06 6.68 16.25
CA ILE A 356 -1.12 5.73 15.89
C ILE A 356 -2.48 6.43 15.96
N ALA A 357 -3.12 6.58 14.81
CA ALA A 357 -4.53 6.93 14.69
C ALA A 357 -5.38 5.66 14.73
N ASP A 358 -5.84 5.30 15.92
CA ASP A 358 -6.61 4.09 16.17
C ASP A 358 -8.11 4.39 16.17
N PHE A 359 -8.78 3.94 15.12
CA PHE A 359 -10.21 4.07 14.92
C PHE A 359 -10.94 2.74 15.08
N SER A 360 -10.26 1.69 15.57
CA SER A 360 -10.77 0.30 15.59
C SER A 360 -12.10 0.13 16.33
N LYS A 361 -12.45 1.08 17.21
CA LYS A 361 -13.67 1.11 18.01
C LYS A 361 -14.79 1.99 17.44
N ASP A 362 -14.54 2.68 16.33
CA ASP A 362 -15.47 3.68 15.79
C ASP A 362 -16.43 3.11 14.72
N GLY A 363 -16.49 1.78 14.61
CA GLY A 363 -17.28 1.09 13.58
C GLY A 363 -18.80 1.26 13.71
N ASP A 364 -19.29 1.74 14.84
CA ASP A 364 -20.69 2.06 15.10
C ASP A 364 -21.03 3.54 14.89
N GLN A 365 -20.03 4.39 14.68
CA GLN A 365 -20.22 5.82 14.51
C GLN A 365 -20.98 6.12 13.20
N PRO A 366 -21.93 7.08 13.22
CA PRO A 366 -22.75 7.39 12.04
C PRO A 366 -21.90 7.76 10.83
N TYR A 367 -22.08 7.01 9.74
CA TYR A 367 -21.43 7.24 8.45
C TYR A 367 -19.90 7.24 8.51
N PHE A 368 -19.31 6.56 9.50
CA PHE A 368 -17.85 6.41 9.62
C PHE A 368 -17.29 5.45 8.55
N MET A 369 -18.09 4.46 8.15
CA MET A 369 -17.72 3.42 7.19
C MET A 369 -18.45 3.61 5.86
N GLU A 370 -17.73 3.52 4.74
CA GLU A 370 -18.37 3.48 3.41
C GLU A 370 -18.99 2.11 3.14
N ASP A 371 -18.29 1.06 3.55
CA ASP A 371 -18.69 -0.32 3.33
C ASP A 371 -18.44 -1.20 4.57
N THR A 372 -18.20 -2.49 4.36
CA THR A 372 -17.99 -3.45 5.44
C THR A 372 -16.71 -3.19 6.23
N ILE A 373 -15.63 -2.71 5.59
CA ILE A 373 -14.28 -2.66 6.17
C ILE A 373 -13.50 -1.37 5.86
N HIS A 374 -13.99 -0.53 4.94
CA HIS A 374 -13.31 0.71 4.59
C HIS A 374 -14.03 1.92 5.18
N MET A 375 -13.24 2.84 5.74
CA MET A 375 -13.71 4.16 6.16
C MET A 375 -14.23 4.95 4.95
N GLY A 376 -15.15 5.86 5.22
CA GLY A 376 -15.68 6.83 4.28
C GLY A 376 -16.26 8.02 5.03
N TRP A 377 -16.68 9.07 4.32
CA TRP A 377 -17.37 10.24 4.84
C TRP A 377 -16.81 10.73 6.19
N ASN A 378 -17.53 10.52 7.29
CA ASN A 378 -17.13 11.00 8.61
C ASN A 378 -15.86 10.29 9.13
N GLY A 379 -15.60 9.05 8.71
CA GLY A 379 -14.37 8.34 8.98
C GLY A 379 -13.16 8.98 8.29
N TRP A 380 -13.33 9.55 7.09
CA TRP A 380 -12.27 10.34 6.47
C TRP A 380 -12.00 11.65 7.17
N LEU A 381 -13.02 12.29 7.76
CA LEU A 381 -12.81 13.48 8.58
C LEU A 381 -12.10 13.15 9.90
N ALA A 382 -12.41 12.02 10.52
CA ALA A 382 -11.66 11.53 11.69
C ALA A 382 -10.21 11.21 11.33
N PHE A 383 -9.98 10.52 10.21
CA PHE A 383 -8.66 10.31 9.64
C PHE A 383 -7.92 11.63 9.42
N ASP A 384 -8.58 12.62 8.82
CA ASP A 384 -7.98 13.91 8.49
C ASP A 384 -7.55 14.67 9.76
N LYS A 385 -8.38 14.65 10.82
CA LYS A 385 -8.06 15.25 12.13
C LYS A 385 -6.77 14.71 12.73
N ALA A 386 -6.44 13.43 12.51
CA ALA A 386 -5.20 12.82 12.99
C ALA A 386 -4.03 13.00 12.01
N VAL A 387 -4.26 12.78 10.72
CA VAL A 387 -3.21 12.67 9.70
C VAL A 387 -2.76 14.02 9.17
N ASN A 388 -3.66 14.98 8.96
CA ASN A 388 -3.30 16.29 8.42
C ASN A 388 -2.30 17.04 9.30
N PRO A 389 -2.51 17.19 10.64
CA PRO A 389 -1.53 17.86 11.49
C PRO A 389 -0.15 17.17 11.49
N PHE A 390 -0.13 15.84 11.47
CA PHE A 390 1.11 15.06 11.42
C PHE A 390 1.88 15.30 10.11
N VAL A 391 1.18 15.15 8.97
CA VAL A 391 1.80 15.27 7.65
C VAL A 391 2.22 16.71 7.37
N THR A 392 1.44 17.72 7.78
CA THR A 392 1.78 19.13 7.60
C THR A 392 3.02 19.55 8.37
N LYS A 393 3.22 19.08 9.61
CA LYS A 393 4.39 19.43 10.43
C LYS A 393 5.69 18.79 9.95
N ALA A 394 5.62 17.57 9.41
CA ALA A 394 6.77 16.85 8.85
C ALA A 394 7.96 16.73 9.82
N GLU A 395 7.69 16.36 11.07
CA GLU A 395 8.72 16.22 12.10
C GLU A 395 9.70 15.06 11.78
N LYS A 396 10.92 15.13 12.33
CA LYS A 396 11.90 14.05 12.21
C LYS A 396 11.42 12.79 12.95
N ALA A 397 11.77 11.63 12.42
CA ALA A 397 11.49 10.37 13.09
C ALA A 397 12.22 10.27 14.45
N PRO A 398 11.60 9.63 15.46
CA PRO A 398 12.32 9.24 16.66
C PRO A 398 13.38 8.17 16.34
N THR A 399 14.21 7.83 17.33
CA THR A 399 15.05 6.64 17.22
C THR A 399 14.18 5.41 17.48
N TYR A 400 14.13 4.51 16.49
CA TYR A 400 13.39 3.25 16.61
C TYR A 400 14.26 2.16 17.21
N HIS A 401 13.65 1.27 18.00
CA HIS A 401 14.30 0.14 18.66
C HIS A 401 13.72 -1.17 18.15
N LEU A 402 14.26 -1.67 17.02
CA LEU A 402 13.74 -2.86 16.36
C LEU A 402 13.98 -4.14 17.18
N ASN A 403 13.01 -5.07 17.12
CA ASN A 403 13.10 -6.38 17.74
C ASN A 403 12.88 -7.49 16.71
N ASP A 404 13.96 -8.16 16.32
CA ASP A 404 13.93 -9.23 15.32
C ASP A 404 13.08 -10.45 15.74
N ARG A 405 12.73 -10.59 17.03
CA ARG A 405 11.79 -11.63 17.47
C ARG A 405 10.42 -11.48 16.82
N PHE A 406 10.05 -10.30 16.35
CA PHE A 406 8.82 -10.11 15.58
C PHE A 406 8.85 -10.75 14.19
N PHE A 407 9.99 -11.26 13.70
CA PHE A 407 10.04 -12.17 12.54
C PHE A 407 9.80 -13.64 12.89
N SER A 408 9.76 -14.00 14.17
CA SER A 408 9.61 -15.38 14.61
C SER A 408 8.21 -15.94 14.33
N LYS A 409 8.14 -17.26 14.16
CA LYS A 409 6.87 -17.99 14.13
C LYS A 409 6.14 -17.89 15.48
N ASP A 410 6.88 -17.76 16.58
CA ASP A 410 6.30 -17.63 17.92
C ASP A 410 5.47 -16.35 18.03
N TRP A 411 6.01 -15.20 17.61
CA TRP A 411 5.24 -13.96 17.52
C TRP A 411 4.02 -14.10 16.61
N ALA A 412 4.20 -14.67 15.41
CA ALA A 412 3.11 -14.86 14.45
C ALA A 412 1.97 -15.73 15.01
N GLN A 413 2.28 -16.67 15.90
CA GLN A 413 1.31 -17.60 16.49
C GLN A 413 0.92 -17.25 17.94
N TYR A 414 1.51 -16.19 18.52
CA TYR A 414 1.30 -15.81 19.91
C TYR A 414 -0.14 -15.36 20.16
N LYS A 415 -0.76 -15.89 21.23
CA LYS A 415 -2.14 -15.60 21.66
C LYS A 415 -2.23 -14.99 23.05
N GLY A 416 -1.11 -14.89 23.77
CA GLY A 416 -1.08 -14.32 25.12
C GLY A 416 -1.16 -12.81 25.08
N THR A 417 -1.08 -12.20 26.26
CA THR A 417 -0.98 -10.74 26.40
C THR A 417 0.33 -10.26 25.77
N PRO A 418 0.31 -9.30 24.82
CA PRO A 418 1.52 -8.92 24.07
C PRO A 418 2.72 -8.54 24.95
N ASP A 419 2.52 -7.86 26.08
CA ASP A 419 3.58 -7.46 27.02
C ASP A 419 4.29 -8.64 27.71
N GLU A 420 3.69 -9.84 27.70
CA GLU A 420 4.28 -11.06 28.26
C GLU A 420 5.08 -11.85 27.21
N PHE A 421 5.17 -11.36 25.97
CA PHE A 421 5.96 -11.99 24.92
C PHE A 421 7.46 -11.82 25.21
N LYS A 422 8.10 -12.93 25.61
CA LYS A 422 9.50 -12.98 26.07
C LYS A 422 10.51 -13.37 25.02
#